data_AF-A0A7C2H399-F1
#
_entry.id   AF-A0A7C2H399-F1
#
_cell.length_a   1.000
_cell.length_b   1.000
_cell.length_c   1.000
_cell.angle_alpha   90.00
_cell.angle_beta   90.00
_cell.angle_gamma   90.00
#
_symmetry.space_group_name_H-M   'P 1'
#
loop_
_entity.id
_entity.type
_entity.pdbx_description
1 polymer ?
#
loop_
_entity_poly.entity_id
_entity_poly.type
_entity_poly.pdbx_seq_one_letter_code
_entity_poly.pdbx_strand_id
1 'polypeptide(L)' 'MAEAPRGDRRELAFRLFVGELVIVALFVLDAIEYLIAINAQQATLWMALLATPQAWLIFRFYMHGRQLRRGGEDG' A
#
# COMPACT_ATOMS: atom_id res chain seq x y z
N MET A 1 19.45 30.20 13.98
CA MET A 1 19.39 28.73 13.82
C MET A 1 17.97 28.31 14.18
N ALA A 2 17.14 28.02 13.18
CA ALA A 2 15.73 27.68 13.41
C ALA A 2 15.64 26.24 13.94
N GLU A 3 15.18 26.09 15.17
CA GLU A 3 14.92 24.80 15.80
C GLU A 3 13.70 24.17 15.10
N ALA A 4 13.96 23.19 14.23
CA ALA A 4 12.91 22.49 13.50
C ALA A 4 11.90 21.88 14.48
N PRO A 5 10.58 22.06 14.28
CA PRO A 5 9.57 21.67 15.23
C PRO A 5 9.63 20.15 15.46
N ARG A 6 9.93 19.74 16.71
CA ARG A 6 10.09 18.32 17.10
C ARG A 6 8.84 17.46 16.83
N GLY A 7 7.68 18.08 16.60
CA GLY A 7 6.44 17.40 16.21
C GLY A 7 6.51 16.77 14.81
N ASP A 8 7.21 17.41 13.88
CA ASP A 8 7.20 17.02 12.46
C ASP A 8 8.01 15.73 12.23
N ARG A 9 9.12 15.55 12.97
CA ARG A 9 9.95 14.33 12.87
C ARG A 9 9.25 13.08 13.39
N ARG A 10 8.45 13.19 14.46
CA ARG A 10 7.70 12.03 14.99
C ARG A 10 6.58 11.62 14.05
N GLU A 11 5.88 12.59 13.47
CA GLU A 11 4.83 12.32 12.50
C GLU A 11 5.40 11.71 11.21
N LEU A 12 6.55 12.20 10.75
CA LEU A 12 7.25 11.65 9.59
C LEU A 12 7.75 10.21 9.85
N ALA A 13 8.33 9.95 11.03
CA ALA A 13 8.74 8.60 11.44
C ALA A 13 7.55 7.64 11.53
N PHE A 14 6.40 8.10 12.06
CA PHE A 14 5.18 7.29 12.11
C PHE A 14 4.64 6.97 10.72
N ARG A 15 4.62 7.95 9.80
CA ARG A 15 4.19 7.71 8.41
C ARG A 15 5.10 6.72 7.69
N LEU A 16 6.41 6.81 7.90
CA LEU A 16 7.38 5.85 7.35
C LEU A 16 7.15 4.44 7.89
N PHE A 17 6.95 4.31 9.21
CA PHE A 17 6.65 3.02 9.85
C PHE A 17 5.37 2.39 9.32
N VAL A 18 4.31 3.19 9.15
CA VAL A 18 3.05 2.71 8.55
C VAL A 18 3.26 2.29 7.10
N GLY A 19 4.04 3.05 6.32
CA GLY A 19 4.41 2.69 4.95
C GLY A 19 5.17 1.37 4.88
N GLU A 20 6.16 1.17 5.74
CA GLU A 20 6.93 -0.07 5.87
C GLU A 20 6.02 -1.26 6.20
N LEU A 21 5.10 -1.09 7.15
CA LEU A 21 4.15 -2.12 7.54
C LEU A 21 3.22 -2.51 6.37
N VAL A 22 2.79 -1.55 5.55
CA VAL A 22 2.00 -1.82 4.35
C VAL A 22 2.80 -2.57 3.29
N ILE A 23 4.08 -2.22 3.08
CA ILE A 23 4.97 -2.95 2.16
C ILE A 23 5.11 -4.41 2.60
N VAL A 24 5.36 -4.65 3.89
CA VAL A 24 5.45 -6.00 4.45
C VAL A 24 4.14 -6.76 4.25
N ALA A 25 2.98 -6.12 4.49
CA ALA A 25 1.68 -6.75 4.28
C ALA A 25 1.44 -7.14 2.81
N LEU A 26 1.82 -6.28 1.85
CA LEU A 26 1.73 -6.58 0.42
C LEU A 26 2.65 -7.75 0.04
N PHE A 27 3.87 -7.77 0.57
CA PHE A 27 4.83 -8.85 0.33
C PHE A 27 4.33 -10.20 0.84
N VAL A 28 3.69 -10.22 2.02
CA VAL A 28 3.07 -11.45 2.57
C VAL A 28 1.92 -11.92 1.69
N LEU A 29 1.04 -11.00 1.24
CA LEU A 29 -0.06 -11.35 0.34
C LEU A 29 0.44 -11.93 -0.98
N ASP A 30 1.50 -11.34 -1.53
CA ASP A 30 2.15 -11.81 -2.77
C ASP A 30 2.77 -13.21 -2.60
N ALA A 31 3.45 -13.46 -1.48
CA ALA A 31 3.98 -14.78 -1.17
C ALA A 31 2.89 -15.86 -1.03
N ILE A 32 1.74 -15.50 -0.44
CA ILE A 32 0.58 -16.40 -0.35
C ILE A 32 0.01 -16.67 -1.75
N GLU A 33 -0.11 -15.64 -2.60
CA GLU A 33 -0.58 -15.78 -3.97
C GLU A 33 0.32 -16.72 -4.77
N TYR A 34 1.64 -16.56 -4.66
CA TYR A 34 2.62 -17.46 -5.26
C TYR A 34 2.45 -18.91 -4.78
N LEU A 35 2.29 -19.11 -3.47
CA LEU A 35 2.11 -20.44 -2.89
C LEU A 35 0.81 -21.12 -3.39
N ILE A 36 -0.26 -20.35 -3.56
CA ILE A 36 -1.51 -20.88 -4.10
C ILE A 36 -1.36 -21.20 -5.59
N ALA A 37 -0.71 -20.33 -6.36
CA ALA A 37 -0.49 -20.52 -7.78
C ALA A 37 0.27 -21.83 -8.08
N ILE A 38 1.22 -22.22 -7.23
CA ILE A 38 1.98 -23.47 -7.41
C ILE A 38 1.24 -24.73 -6.91
N ASN A 39 0.29 -24.60 -5.98
CA ASN A 39 -0.36 -25.76 -5.33
C ASN A 39 -1.81 -26.01 -5.77
N ALA A 40 -2.51 -25.02 -6.32
CA ALA A 40 -3.94 -25.13 -6.62
C ALA A 40 -4.22 -25.27 -8.13
N GLN A 41 -4.96 -26.33 -8.51
CA GLN A 41 -5.48 -26.47 -9.89
C GLN A 41 -6.48 -25.36 -10.28
N GLN A 42 -7.12 -24.71 -9.30
CA GLN A 42 -8.04 -23.58 -9.51
C GLN A 42 -7.47 -22.28 -8.90
N ALA A 43 -6.31 -21.85 -9.39
CA ALA A 43 -5.64 -20.65 -8.88
C ALA A 43 -6.46 -19.36 -9.11
N THR A 44 -7.29 -19.30 -10.15
CA THR A 44 -7.98 -18.06 -10.59
C THR A 44 -8.92 -17.46 -9.54
N LEU A 45 -9.69 -18.30 -8.83
CA LEU A 45 -10.62 -17.81 -7.79
C LEU A 45 -9.88 -17.27 -6.57
N TRP A 46 -8.78 -17.93 -6.18
CA TRP A 46 -7.97 -17.51 -5.05
C TRP A 46 -7.18 -16.24 -5.34
N MET A 47 -6.62 -16.09 -6.56
CA MET A 47 -5.96 -14.87 -7.01
C MET A 47 -6.92 -13.68 -6.98
N ALA A 48 -8.16 -13.84 -7.47
CA ALA A 48 -9.17 -12.78 -7.41
C ALA A 48 -9.52 -12.35 -5.98
N LEU A 49 -9.55 -13.30 -5.04
CA LEU A 49 -9.85 -13.04 -3.65
C LEU A 49 -8.71 -12.28 -2.94
N LEU A 50 -7.45 -12.61 -3.25
CA LEU A 50 -6.25 -11.96 -2.72
C LEU A 50 -5.98 -10.59 -3.34
N ALA A 51 -6.37 -10.40 -4.60
CA ALA A 51 -6.26 -9.11 -5.28
C ALA A 51 -7.08 -8.00 -4.59
N THR A 52 -8.17 -8.35 -3.90
CA THR A 52 -9.06 -7.38 -3.24
C THR A 52 -8.37 -6.63 -2.09
N PRO A 53 -7.76 -7.30 -1.07
CA PRO A 53 -7.02 -6.62 -0.02
C PRO A 53 -5.74 -5.92 -0.53
N GLN A 54 -5.03 -6.49 -1.52
CA GLN A 54 -3.86 -5.83 -2.13
C GLN A 54 -4.26 -4.51 -2.81
N ALA A 55 -5.31 -4.52 -3.64
CA ALA A 55 -5.80 -3.32 -4.32
C ALA A 55 -6.28 -2.25 -3.33
N TRP A 56 -6.91 -2.65 -2.22
CA TRP A 56 -7.33 -1.72 -1.16
C TRP A 56 -6.13 -1.06 -0.47
N LEU A 57 -5.10 -1.82 -0.12
CA LEU A 57 -3.88 -1.29 0.49
C LEU A 57 -3.15 -0.31 -0.45
N ILE A 58 -3.00 -0.68 -1.73
CA ILE A 58 -2.39 0.16 -2.76
C ILE A 58 -3.21 1.45 -2.93
N PHE A 59 -4.53 1.36 -3.04
CA PHE A 59 -5.38 2.53 -3.20
C PHE A 59 -5.36 3.45 -1.98
N ARG A 60 -5.34 2.88 -0.77
CA ARG A 60 -5.46 3.66 0.46
C ARG A 60 -4.17 4.37 0.87
N PHE A 61 -3.02 3.75 0.58
CA PHE A 61 -1.71 4.20 1.08
C PHE A 61 -0.77 4.70 -0.02
N TYR A 62 -0.85 4.15 -1.23
CA TYR A 62 0.02 4.54 -2.35
C TYR A 62 -0.68 5.50 -3.32
N MET A 63 -1.92 5.22 -3.70
CA MET A 63 -2.70 6.15 -4.52
C MET A 63 -3.09 7.36 -3.67
N HIS A 64 -2.44 8.49 -3.92
CA HIS A 64 -2.97 9.77 -3.46
C HIS A 64 -4.21 10.11 -4.31
N GLY A 65 -5.35 9.46 -4.05
CA GLY A 65 -6.60 9.70 -4.78
C GLY A 65 -7.05 11.17 -4.77
N ARG A 66 -6.54 11.98 -3.83
CA ARG A 66 -6.71 13.44 -3.83
C ARG A 66 -5.82 14.21 -4.81
N GLN A 67 -4.68 13.67 -5.24
CA GLN A 67 -3.82 14.27 -6.27
C GLN A 67 -4.41 14.04 -7.67
N LEU A 68 -4.97 12.85 -7.94
CA LEU A 68 -5.66 12.57 -9.22
C LEU A 68 -6.90 13.47 -9.45
N ARG A 69 -7.55 13.94 -8.39
CA ARG A 69 -8.72 14.84 -8.49
C ARG A 69 -8.35 16.33 -8.64
N ARG A 70 -7.08 16.71 -8.40
CA ARG A 70 -6.57 18.07 -8.63
C ARG A 70 -5.74 18.19 -9.91
N GLY A 71 -5.16 17.10 -10.40
CA GLY A 71 -4.44 17.06 -11.69
C GLY A 71 -5.32 17.19 -12.94
N GLY A 72 -6.59 17.59 -12.80
CA GLY A 72 -7.49 17.95 -13.90
C GLY A 72 -7.84 19.44 -13.94
N GLU A 73 -7.33 20.25 -13.00
CA GLU A 73 -7.57 21.72 -12.94
C GLU A 73 -6.34 22.56 -13.29
N ASP A 74 -5.21 21.95 -13.62
CA ASP A 74 -4.05 22.64 -14.19
C ASP A 74 -3.87 22.18 -15.64
N GLY A 75 -4.65 22.79 -16.53
CA GLY A 75 -4.47 22.73 -17.99
C GLY A 75 -3.34 23.60 -18.49
#